data_AF-A0A3N9P100-F1
#
_entry.id   AF-A0A3N9P100-F1
#
_cell.length_a   1.000
_cell.length_b   1.000
_cell.length_c   1.000
_cell.angle_alpha   90.00
_cell.angle_beta   90.00
_cell.angle_gamma   90.00
#
_symmetry.space_group_name_H-M   'P 1'
#
loop_
_entity.id
_entity.type
_entity.pdbx_description
1 polymer ?
#
loop_
_entity_poly.entity_id
_entity_poly.type
_entity_poly.pdbx_seq_one_letter_code
_entity_poly.pdbx_strand_id
1 'polypeptide(L)' 'MLQSACIRQLEIIGEAANRLSEKLMERNISIEWREIIGLRNILIHEYFGVDLSIIWQIIKIDLPHLKKKIQSIIQNFTK' A
#
# COMPACT_ATOMS: atom_id res chain seq x y z
N MET A 1 7.98 -15.79 11.31
CA MET A 1 7.60 -16.23 9.94
C MET A 1 6.38 -15.49 9.41
N LEU A 2 5.20 -15.53 10.08
CA LEU A 2 3.99 -14.87 9.58
C LEU A 2 4.09 -13.33 9.53
N GLN A 3 4.61 -12.71 10.58
CA GLN A 3 4.83 -11.26 10.64
C GLN A 3 5.70 -10.76 9.47
N SER A 4 6.87 -11.39 9.27
CA SER A 4 7.78 -11.04 8.18
C SER A 4 7.13 -11.22 6.81
N ALA A 5 6.27 -12.22 6.63
CA ALA A 5 5.50 -12.40 5.40
C ALA A 5 4.51 -11.24 5.19
N CYS A 6 3.76 -10.84 6.22
CA CYS A 6 2.85 -9.70 6.13
C CYS A 6 3.58 -8.38 5.80
N ILE A 7 4.71 -8.10 6.46
CA ILE A 7 5.54 -6.92 6.18
C ILE A 7 6.02 -6.94 4.73
N ARG A 8 6.55 -8.08 4.26
CA ARG A 8 7.00 -8.24 2.88
C ARG A 8 5.88 -7.99 1.86
N GLN A 9 4.64 -8.42 2.14
CA GLN A 9 3.52 -8.14 1.25
C GLN A 9 3.19 -6.64 1.19
N LEU A 10 3.29 -5.91 2.31
CA LEU A 10 3.10 -4.46 2.33
C LEU A 10 4.22 -3.74 1.55
N GLU A 11 5.47 -4.20 1.67
CA GLU A 11 6.59 -3.68 0.86
C GLU A 11 6.34 -3.84 -0.64
N ILE A 12 5.86 -5.01 -1.07
CA ILE A 12 5.53 -5.27 -2.49
C ILE A 12 4.43 -4.33 -2.98
N ILE A 13 3.42 -4.06 -2.15
CA ILE A 13 2.34 -3.12 -2.49
C ILE A 13 2.91 -1.70 -2.68
N GLY A 14 3.77 -1.24 -1.76
CA GLY A 14 4.38 0.09 -1.88
C GLY A 14 5.33 0.21 -3.09
N GLU A 15 6.09 -0.84 -3.38
CA GLU A 15 6.95 -0.90 -4.57
C GLU A 15 6.12 -0.86 -5.86
N ALA A 16 4.99 -1.58 -5.91
CA ALA A 16 4.07 -1.54 -7.05
C ALA A 16 3.44 -0.15 -7.22
N ALA A 17 3.03 0.49 -6.12
CA ALA A 17 2.50 1.85 -6.14
C ALA A 17 3.53 2.86 -6.68
N ASN A 18 4.81 2.71 -6.32
CA ASN A 18 5.89 3.58 -6.79
C ASN A 18 6.17 3.49 -8.30
N ARG A 19 5.66 2.45 -8.97
CA ARG A 19 5.83 2.25 -10.43
C ARG A 19 4.63 2.73 -11.24
N LEU A 20 3.57 3.20 -10.58
CA LEU A 20 2.42 3.77 -11.26
C LEU A 20 2.79 5.09 -11.93
N SER A 21 2.18 5.38 -13.08
CA SER A 21 2.40 6.66 -13.75
C SER A 21 1.77 7.81 -12.95
N GLU A 22 2.40 8.98 -12.99
CA GLU A 22 1.89 10.19 -12.33
C GLU A 22 0.45 10.49 -12.76
N LYS A 23 0.17 10.41 -14.06
CA LYS A 23 -1.18 10.60 -14.62
C LYS A 23 -2.22 9.67 -14.00
N LEU A 24 -1.87 8.43 -13.67
CA LEU A 24 -2.80 7.50 -13.02
C LEU A 24 -2.99 7.86 -11.55
N MET A 25 -1.92 8.23 -10.85
CA MET A 25 -1.99 8.66 -9.45
C MET A 25 -2.80 9.96 -9.31
N GLU A 26 -2.57 10.95 -10.17
CA GLU A 26 -3.29 12.23 -10.21
C GLU A 26 -4.78 12.09 -10.52
N ARG A 27 -5.15 11.12 -11.35
CA ARG A 27 -6.58 10.81 -11.59
C ARG A 27 -7.26 10.16 -10.39
N ASN A 28 -6.48 9.62 -9.45
CA ASN A 28 -6.95 8.84 -8.32
C ASN A 28 -6.41 9.40 -6.99
N ILE A 29 -6.49 10.72 -6.80
CA ILE A 29 -6.01 11.44 -5.61
C ILE A 29 -6.70 11.00 -4.31
N SER A 30 -7.87 10.35 -4.41
CA SER A 30 -8.54 9.76 -3.23
C SER A 30 -7.76 8.60 -2.59
N ILE A 31 -6.71 8.10 -3.24
CA ILE A 31 -5.76 7.14 -2.67
C ILE A 31 -4.50 7.88 -2.24
N GLU A 32 -4.05 7.63 -1.00
CA GLU A 32 -2.85 8.23 -0.40
C GLU A 32 -1.57 7.55 -0.93
N TRP A 33 -1.31 7.68 -2.23
CA TRP A 33 -0.19 7.01 -2.91
C TRP A 33 1.16 7.28 -2.25
N ARG A 34 1.39 8.53 -1.82
CA ARG A 34 2.64 8.93 -1.14
C ARG A 34 2.83 8.20 0.19
N GLU A 35 1.76 7.98 0.95
CA GLU A 35 1.83 7.28 2.22
C GLU A 35 2.07 5.78 2.01
N ILE A 36 1.44 5.18 1.00
CA ILE A 36 1.66 3.77 0.62
C ILE A 36 3.11 3.54 0.20
N ILE A 37 3.69 4.44 -0.61
CA ILE A 37 5.10 4.39 -1.01
C ILE A 37 6.02 4.65 0.19
N GLY A 38 5.66 5.63 1.03
CA GLY A 38 6.40 5.97 2.25
C GLY A 38 6.47 4.82 3.25
N LEU A 39 5.37 4.08 3.44
CA LEU A 39 5.31 2.90 4.28
C LEU A 39 6.35 1.86 3.84
N ARG A 40 6.50 1.61 2.54
CA ARG A 40 7.53 0.70 2.02
C ARG A 40 8.93 1.18 2.43
N ASN A 41 9.22 2.47 2.37
CA ASN A 41 10.52 3.00 2.78
C ASN A 41 10.79 2.79 4.27
N ILE A 42 9.78 2.99 5.12
CA ILE A 42 9.89 2.72 6.56
C ILE A 42 10.17 1.23 6.79
N LEU A 43 9.39 0.34 6.17
CA LEU A 43 9.48 -1.11 6.39
C LEU A 43 10.85 -1.69 6.00
N ILE A 44 11.48 -1.21 4.92
CA ILE A 44 12.78 -1.72 4.49
C ILE A 44 13.97 -1.18 5.29
N HIS A 45 13.80 -0.09 6.03
CA HIS A 45 14.88 0.57 6.79
C HIS A 45 14.77 0.29 8.30
N GLU A 46 13.57 0.20 8.85
CA GLU A 46 13.30 0.10 10.29
C GLU A 46 12.99 -1.33 10.74
N TYR A 47 13.74 -2.33 10.28
CA TYR A 47 13.50 -3.76 10.62
C TYR A 47 13.34 -4.05 12.13
N PHE A 48 13.91 -3.22 13.01
CA PHE A 48 13.82 -3.34 14.47
C PHE A 48 12.90 -2.32 15.16
N GLY A 49 12.39 -1.31 14.43
CA GLY A 49 11.62 -0.19 14.97
C GLY A 49 10.15 -0.13 14.54
N VAL A 50 9.69 -1.05 13.69
CA VAL A 50 8.31 -1.06 13.20
C VAL A 50 7.33 -1.49 14.31
N ASP A 51 6.39 -0.59 14.62
CA ASP A 51 5.28 -0.89 15.53
C ASP A 51 4.27 -1.84 14.85
N LEU A 52 4.21 -3.07 15.37
CA LEU A 52 3.33 -4.11 14.84
C LEU A 52 1.84 -3.85 15.07
N SER A 53 1.49 -3.01 16.06
CA SER A 53 0.10 -2.60 16.25
C SER A 53 -0.38 -1.76 15.07
N ILE A 54 0.50 -0.87 14.57
CA ILE A 54 0.24 -0.04 13.39
C ILE A 54 0.14 -0.93 12.14
N ILE A 55 1.08 -1.86 11.96
CA ILE A 55 1.02 -2.80 10.82
C ILE A 55 -0.28 -3.61 10.83
N TRP A 56 -0.71 -4.07 12.00
CA TRP A 56 -1.95 -4.80 12.11
C TRP A 56 -3.18 -3.94 11.77
N GLN A 57 -3.18 -2.68 12.20
CA GLN A 57 -4.21 -1.71 11.84
C GLN A 57 -4.28 -1.50 10.32
N ILE A 58 -3.13 -1.29 9.67
CA ILE A 58 -3.03 -1.13 8.21
C ILE A 58 -3.61 -2.36 7.50
N ILE A 59 -3.25 -3.57 7.95
CA ILE A 59 -3.74 -4.81 7.34
C ILE A 59 -5.26 -4.96 7.52
N LYS A 60 -5.81 -4.58 8.67
CA LYS A 60 -7.23 -4.80 9.01
C LYS A 60 -8.17 -3.70 8.52
N ILE A 61 -7.70 -2.47 8.43
CA ILE A 61 -8.54 -1.30 8.15
C ILE A 61 -8.21 -0.73 6.77
N ASP A 62 -6.97 -0.35 6.54
CA ASP A 62 -6.60 0.44 5.36
C ASP A 62 -6.48 -0.43 4.11
N LEU A 63 -5.89 -1.62 4.23
CA LEU A 63 -5.67 -2.52 3.10
C LEU A 63 -6.99 -2.98 2.43
N PRO A 64 -8.06 -3.35 3.16
CA PRO A 64 -9.36 -3.61 2.54
C PRO A 64 -9.95 -2.40 1.81
N HIS A 65 -9.78 -1.19 2.35
CA HIS A 65 -10.25 0.04 1.71
C HIS A 65 -9.49 0.32 0.43
N LEU A 66 -8.16 0.20 0.47
CA LEU A 66 -7.30 0.32 -0.70
C LEU A 66 -7.72 -0.69 -1.77
N LYS A 67 -7.91 -1.97 -1.41
CA LYS A 67 -8.34 -3.02 -2.34
C LYS A 67 -9.62 -2.64 -3.08
N LYS A 68 -10.64 -2.12 -2.37
CA LYS A 68 -11.90 -1.67 -2.99
C LYS A 68 -11.67 -0.53 -3.98
N LYS A 69 -10.86 0.47 -3.62
CA LYS A 69 -10.53 1.60 -4.50
C LYS A 69 -9.81 1.12 -5.77
N ILE A 70 -8.81 0.24 -5.64
CA ILE A 70 -8.09 -0.35 -6.78
C ILE A 70 -9.03 -1.16 -7.68
N GLN A 71 -9.93 -1.97 -7.11
CA GLN A 71 -10.91 -2.72 -7.90
C GLN A 71 -11.82 -1.79 -8.71
N SER A 72 -12.26 -0.66 -8.13
CA SER A 72 -13.04 0.35 -8.87
C SER A 72 -12.24 0.96 -10.02
N ILE A 73 -10.96 1.23 -9.82
CA ILE A 73 -10.07 1.75 -10.87
C ILE A 73 -9.97 0.76 -12.02
N ILE A 74 -9.72 -0.52 -11.74
CA ILE A 74 -9.61 -1.58 -12.76
C ILE A 74 -10.92 -1.74 -13.55
N GLN A 75 -12.07 -1.68 -12.88
CA GLN A 75 -13.37 -1.74 -13.55
C GLN A 75 -13.58 -0.58 -14.53
N ASN A 76 -13.10 0.63 -14.18
CA ASN A 76 -13.17 1.79 -15.07
C ASN A 76 -12.23 1.68 -16.28
N PHE A 77 -11.19 0.83 -16.23
CA PHE A 77 -10.31 0.57 -17.37
C PHE A 77 -10.86 -0.49 -18.34
N THR A 78 -11.81 -1.32 -17.89
CA THR A 78 -12.36 -2.43 -18.68
C THR A 78 -13.70 -2.05 -19.34
N LYS A 79 -14.19 -0.83 -19.08
CA LYS A 79 -15.28 -0.19 -19.82
C LYS A 79 -14.71 0.71 -20.91
#